data_AF-A0A6N7W9Q1-F1
#
_entry.id   AF-A0A6N7W9Q1-F1
#
_cell.length_a   1.000
_cell.length_b   1.000
_cell.length_c   1.000
_cell.angle_alpha   90.00
_cell.angle_beta   90.00
_cell.angle_gamma   90.00
#
_symmetry.space_group_name_H-M   'P 1'
#
loop_
_entity.id
_entity.type
_entity.pdbx_description
1 polymer ?
#
loop_
_entity_poly.entity_id
_entity_poly.type
_entity_poly.pdbx_seq_one_letter_code
_entity_poly.pdbx_strand_id
1 'polypeptide(L)'
;MSDSPYAAAAEGVRGSALAQREHGKRARNAITRGELGQYVHVDRDAVALIEKQNESRVPDLVSLRRERMGESPFAFFRGTAGLMAHDLAHQPSTEVQVVICGDAHIGNFGLYASPERRIIFDLNDFDEAAPGRGEWDLRRLATSAFLAAEENGASSDEATSVAVHTAKAYVKQLRGFLKMPPTTRHHVALDETLAVQTVPAATMPLFDAAVKRHDGGPQQE
;
A
#
# COMPACT_ATOMS: atom_id res chain seq x y z
N MET A 1 -13.87 18.11 33.12
CA MET A 1 -12.90 17.75 32.07
C MET A 1 -13.02 16.25 31.74
N SER A 2 -14.22 15.75 31.39
CA SER A 2 -14.44 14.30 31.20
C SER A 2 -14.98 13.90 29.83
N ASP A 3 -15.36 14.85 28.97
CA ASP A 3 -16.09 14.53 27.73
C ASP A 3 -15.16 14.64 26.53
N SER A 4 -14.01 13.96 26.60
CA SER A 4 -13.18 13.74 25.42
C SER A 4 -13.74 12.55 24.65
N PRO A 5 -14.11 12.69 23.36
CA PRO A 5 -14.51 11.55 22.52
C PRO A 5 -13.40 10.49 22.37
N TYR A 6 -12.17 10.80 22.81
CA TYR A 6 -11.05 9.87 22.87
C TYR A 6 -11.00 9.05 24.17
N ALA A 7 -11.84 9.35 25.17
CA ALA A 7 -11.87 8.60 26.44
C ALA A 7 -12.33 7.15 26.23
N ALA A 8 -13.29 6.91 25.33
CA ALA A 8 -13.75 5.55 24.99
C ALA A 8 -12.71 4.77 24.15
N ALA A 9 -11.85 5.46 23.40
CA ALA A 9 -10.76 4.81 22.65
C ALA A 9 -9.60 4.36 23.57
N ALA A 10 -9.57 4.82 24.83
CA ALA A 10 -8.53 4.50 25.80
C ALA A 10 -8.75 3.15 26.52
N GLU A 11 -9.95 2.55 26.46
CA GLU A 11 -10.21 1.21 27.06
C GLU A 11 -9.52 0.07 26.30
N GLY A 12 -9.06 0.32 25.07
CA GLY A 12 -8.18 -0.56 24.33
C GLY A 12 -6.73 -0.11 24.43
N VAL A 13 -6.14 -0.09 25.64
CA VAL A 13 -4.68 0.06 25.76
C VAL A 13 -4.05 -1.06 24.94
N ARG A 14 -3.56 -0.74 23.73
CA ARG A 14 -2.70 -1.62 22.96
C ARG A 14 -1.62 -2.05 23.94
N GLY A 15 -1.57 -3.34 24.26
CA GLY A 15 -0.66 -3.87 25.28
C GLY A 15 0.78 -3.41 25.04
N SER A 16 1.64 -3.54 26.05
CA SER A 16 3.05 -3.16 25.94
C SER A 16 3.69 -3.69 24.64
N ALA A 17 4.78 -3.05 24.17
CA ALA A 17 5.49 -3.52 22.97
C ALA A 17 5.84 -5.02 23.04
N LEU A 18 6.11 -5.53 24.25
CA LEU A 18 6.28 -6.95 24.50
C LEU A 18 5.00 -7.76 24.26
N ALA A 19 3.86 -7.33 24.82
CA ALA A 19 2.56 -7.99 24.61
C ALA A 19 2.17 -8.04 23.13
N GLN A 20 2.40 -6.95 22.38
CA GLN A 20 2.17 -6.91 20.93
C GLN A 20 3.09 -7.87 20.17
N ARG A 21 4.36 -7.97 20.56
CA ARG A 21 5.30 -8.92 19.98
C ARG A 21 4.89 -10.37 20.25
N GLU A 22 4.44 -10.68 21.45
CA GLU A 22 3.93 -12.02 21.77
C GLU A 22 2.63 -12.32 21.04
N HIS A 23 1.73 -11.34 20.87
CA HIS A 23 0.55 -11.48 20.03
C HIS A 23 0.93 -11.81 18.57
N GLY A 24 1.87 -11.08 17.98
CA GLY A 24 2.36 -11.37 16.63
C GLY A 24 3.01 -12.75 16.50
N LYS A 25 3.70 -13.25 17.54
CA LYS A 25 4.22 -14.63 17.57
C LYS A 25 3.09 -15.66 17.61
N ARG A 26 2.03 -15.43 18.40
CA ARG A 26 0.86 -16.31 18.44
C ARG A 26 0.14 -16.34 17.10
N ALA A 27 -0.11 -15.17 16.49
CA ALA A 27 -0.74 -15.07 15.18
C ALA A 27 0.04 -15.86 14.11
N ARG A 28 1.37 -15.79 14.12
CA ARG A 28 2.25 -16.57 13.23
C ARG A 28 2.18 -18.09 13.46
N ASN A 29 1.88 -18.52 14.69
CA ASN A 29 1.72 -19.95 15.00
C ASN A 29 0.32 -20.45 14.64
N ALA A 30 -0.69 -19.56 14.66
CA ALA A 30 -2.07 -19.89 14.30
C ALA A 30 -2.26 -20.04 12.78
N ILE A 31 -1.67 -19.12 11.99
CA ILE A 31 -1.61 -19.22 10.53
C ILE A 31 -0.14 -19.20 10.12
N THR A 32 0.35 -20.32 9.61
CA THR A 32 1.74 -20.49 9.21
C THR A 32 2.07 -19.68 7.96
N ARG A 33 3.36 -19.46 7.70
CA ARG A 33 3.81 -18.79 6.46
C ARG A 33 3.44 -19.55 5.20
N GLY A 34 3.37 -20.89 5.28
CA GLY A 34 2.95 -21.73 4.17
C GLY A 34 1.48 -21.49 3.83
N GLU A 35 0.62 -21.49 4.85
CA GLU A 35 -0.81 -21.18 4.68
C GLU A 35 -1.04 -19.76 4.17
N LEU A 36 -0.33 -18.75 4.70
CA LEU A 36 -0.39 -17.37 4.19
C LEU A 36 0.09 -17.22 2.75
N GLY A 37 0.90 -18.16 2.25
CA GLY A 37 1.43 -18.18 0.90
C GLY A 37 0.57 -18.96 -0.10
N GLN A 38 -0.47 -19.66 0.37
CA GLN A 38 -1.41 -20.33 -0.51
C GLN A 38 -2.43 -19.33 -1.06
N TYR A 39 -2.69 -19.44 -2.35
CA TYR A 39 -3.80 -18.76 -3.00
C TYR A 39 -4.98 -19.74 -3.13
N VAL A 40 -6.10 -19.35 -2.54
CA VAL A 40 -7.39 -20.04 -2.68
C VAL A 40 -8.16 -19.31 -3.77
N HIS A 41 -8.52 -20.01 -4.84
CA HIS A 41 -9.30 -19.41 -5.91
C HIS A 41 -10.67 -18.96 -5.37
N VAL A 42 -11.06 -17.74 -5.72
CA VAL A 42 -12.35 -17.14 -5.34
C VAL A 42 -13.19 -17.04 -6.60
N ASP A 43 -14.30 -17.78 -6.63
CA ASP A 43 -15.28 -17.66 -7.69
C ASP A 43 -16.08 -16.36 -7.49
N ARG A 44 -16.04 -15.46 -8.46
CA ARG A 44 -16.74 -14.17 -8.42
C ARG A 44 -16.96 -13.61 -9.82
N ASP A 45 -18.09 -12.92 -9.99
CA ASP A 45 -18.33 -12.10 -11.17
C ASP A 45 -17.58 -10.77 -11.03
N ALA A 46 -16.42 -10.70 -11.69
CA ALA A 46 -15.58 -9.50 -11.68
C ALA A 46 -16.29 -8.28 -12.27
N VAL A 47 -17.08 -8.48 -13.33
CA VAL A 47 -17.77 -7.41 -14.03
C VAL A 47 -18.86 -6.86 -13.13
N ALA A 48 -19.70 -7.73 -12.53
CA ALA A 48 -20.74 -7.28 -11.62
C ALA A 48 -20.19 -6.49 -10.41
N LEU A 49 -19.05 -6.90 -9.84
CA LEU A 49 -18.40 -6.16 -8.75
C LEU A 49 -17.90 -4.78 -9.22
N ILE A 50 -17.29 -4.71 -10.40
CA ILE A 50 -16.83 -3.45 -10.99
C ILE A 50 -18.02 -2.53 -11.29
N GLU A 51 -19.12 -3.06 -11.82
CA GLU A 51 -20.33 -2.30 -12.10
C GLU A 51 -20.97 -1.75 -10.83
N LYS A 52 -21.03 -2.55 -9.77
CA LYS A 52 -21.49 -2.08 -8.45
C LYS A 52 -20.63 -0.92 -7.93
N GLN A 53 -19.31 -0.96 -8.14
CA GLN A 53 -18.42 0.15 -7.77
C GLN A 53 -18.62 1.39 -8.66
N ASN A 54 -19.15 1.23 -9.88
CA ASN A 54 -19.45 2.35 -10.78
C ASN A 54 -20.74 3.10 -10.40
N GLU A 55 -21.64 2.52 -9.60
CA GLU A 55 -22.92 3.13 -9.21
C GLU A 55 -22.76 4.48 -8.50
N SER A 56 -21.66 4.67 -7.76
CA SER A 56 -21.34 5.92 -7.06
C SER A 56 -20.45 6.88 -7.86
N ARG A 57 -20.06 6.51 -9.09
CA ARG A 57 -19.13 7.30 -9.92
C ARG A 57 -19.91 8.24 -10.85
N VAL A 58 -19.21 9.25 -11.36
CA VAL A 58 -19.76 10.15 -12.38
C VAL A 58 -20.08 9.34 -13.64
N PRO A 59 -21.35 9.23 -14.08
CA PRO A 59 -21.75 8.31 -15.15
C PRO A 59 -20.97 8.51 -16.46
N ASP A 60 -20.72 9.76 -16.84
CA ASP A 60 -20.03 10.12 -18.08
C ASP A 60 -18.55 9.65 -18.09
N LEU A 61 -17.95 9.43 -16.92
CA LEU A 61 -16.56 8.99 -16.79
C LEU A 61 -16.42 7.46 -16.70
N VAL A 62 -17.52 6.71 -16.57
CA VAL A 62 -17.48 5.25 -16.43
C VAL A 62 -16.86 4.58 -17.66
N SER A 63 -17.22 5.03 -18.86
CA SER A 63 -16.66 4.49 -20.11
C SER A 63 -15.15 4.73 -20.21
N LEU A 64 -14.69 5.95 -19.87
CA LEU A 64 -13.26 6.28 -19.84
C LEU A 64 -12.50 5.45 -18.80
N ARG A 65 -13.11 5.21 -17.64
CA ARG A 65 -12.53 4.33 -16.62
C ARG A 65 -12.35 2.90 -17.16
N ARG A 66 -13.36 2.34 -17.83
CA ARG A 66 -13.28 1.00 -18.43
C ARG A 66 -12.18 0.94 -19.50
N GLU A 67 -12.08 1.96 -20.34
CA GLU A 67 -11.01 2.08 -21.35
C GLU A 67 -9.63 2.05 -20.70
N ARG A 68 -9.38 2.95 -19.74
CA ARG A 68 -8.08 3.04 -19.03
C ARG A 68 -7.73 1.74 -18.29
N MET A 69 -8.71 1.12 -17.65
CA MET A 69 -8.50 -0.18 -16.99
C MET A 69 -8.20 -1.31 -17.97
N GLY A 70 -8.66 -1.22 -19.21
CA GLY A 70 -8.43 -2.21 -20.25
C GLY A 70 -7.05 -2.13 -20.90
N GLU A 71 -6.25 -1.11 -20.60
CA GLU A 71 -4.94 -0.89 -21.23
C GLU A 71 -3.92 -1.98 -20.89
N SER A 72 -3.91 -2.47 -19.65
CA SER A 72 -2.96 -3.49 -19.20
C SER A 72 -3.41 -4.22 -17.92
N PRO A 73 -2.82 -5.39 -17.60
CA PRO A 73 -3.05 -6.06 -16.31
C PRO A 73 -2.75 -5.17 -15.10
N PHE A 74 -1.71 -4.33 -15.18
CA PHE A 74 -1.37 -3.38 -14.11
C PHE A 74 -2.44 -2.27 -14.00
N ALA A 75 -2.89 -1.70 -15.12
CA ALA A 75 -3.95 -0.70 -15.16
C ALA A 75 -5.28 -1.24 -14.60
N PHE A 76 -5.65 -2.45 -14.97
CA PHE A 76 -6.80 -3.17 -14.39
C PHE A 76 -6.63 -3.31 -12.87
N PHE A 77 -5.49 -3.86 -12.44
CA PHE A 77 -5.22 -4.15 -11.03
C PHE A 77 -5.32 -2.91 -10.13
N ARG A 78 -4.70 -1.78 -10.55
CA ARG A 78 -4.79 -0.51 -9.80
C ARG A 78 -6.19 0.09 -9.84
N GLY A 79 -6.96 -0.12 -10.92
CA GLY A 79 -8.33 0.39 -11.05
C GLY A 79 -9.39 -0.39 -10.28
N THR A 80 -9.05 -1.54 -9.67
CA THR A 80 -10.00 -2.45 -9.03
C THR A 80 -9.59 -2.84 -7.59
N ALA A 81 -9.43 -1.86 -6.71
CA ALA A 81 -9.10 -2.10 -5.29
C ALA A 81 -10.08 -3.04 -4.59
N GLY A 82 -11.38 -2.74 -4.69
CA GLY A 82 -12.44 -3.55 -4.09
C GLY A 82 -12.49 -5.01 -4.58
N LEU A 83 -12.01 -5.28 -5.80
CA LEU A 83 -11.96 -6.63 -6.35
C LEU A 83 -10.93 -7.50 -5.63
N MET A 84 -9.74 -6.95 -5.39
CA MET A 84 -8.71 -7.64 -4.61
C MET A 84 -9.09 -7.73 -3.14
N ALA A 85 -9.75 -6.69 -2.58
CA ALA A 85 -10.26 -6.75 -1.22
C ALA A 85 -11.26 -7.91 -1.04
N HIS A 86 -12.17 -8.12 -2.02
CA HIS A 86 -13.05 -9.27 -2.05
C HIS A 86 -12.27 -10.59 -2.07
N ASP A 87 -11.23 -10.70 -2.90
CA ASP A 87 -10.42 -11.92 -2.97
C ASP A 87 -9.67 -12.21 -1.66
N LEU A 88 -9.06 -11.17 -1.10
CA LEU A 88 -8.28 -11.23 0.14
C LEU A 88 -9.12 -11.59 1.36
N ALA A 89 -10.41 -11.22 1.37
CA ALA A 89 -11.36 -11.63 2.40
C ALA A 89 -11.56 -13.15 2.48
N HIS A 90 -11.30 -13.87 1.39
CA HIS A 90 -11.44 -15.32 1.29
C HIS A 90 -10.09 -16.06 1.38
N GLN A 91 -8.98 -15.34 1.53
CA GLN A 91 -7.65 -15.95 1.68
C GLN A 91 -7.33 -16.25 3.16
N PRO A 92 -6.43 -17.20 3.45
CA PRO A 92 -5.81 -17.31 4.75
C PRO A 92 -5.20 -15.96 5.16
N SER A 93 -5.59 -15.49 6.34
CA SER A 93 -5.14 -14.23 6.92
C SER A 93 -4.94 -14.36 8.42
N THR A 94 -3.97 -13.62 8.92
CA THR A 94 -3.72 -13.47 10.35
C THR A 94 -4.81 -12.63 10.99
N GLU A 95 -4.93 -12.71 12.32
CA GLU A 95 -5.88 -11.87 13.05
C GLU A 95 -5.41 -10.41 13.23
N VAL A 96 -4.23 -10.06 12.70
CA VAL A 96 -3.60 -8.75 12.91
C VAL A 96 -4.38 -7.67 12.15
N GLN A 97 -5.17 -6.89 12.88
CA GLN A 97 -5.92 -5.77 12.34
C GLN A 97 -5.17 -4.44 12.48
N VAL A 98 -5.21 -3.66 11.41
CA VAL A 98 -4.72 -2.28 11.33
C VAL A 98 -5.70 -1.44 10.51
N VAL A 99 -5.51 -0.13 10.49
CA VAL A 99 -6.11 0.70 9.42
C VAL A 99 -5.20 0.52 8.21
N ILE A 100 -5.71 -0.12 7.17
CA ILE A 100 -5.02 -0.30 5.89
C ILE A 100 -5.31 0.90 4.97
N CYS A 101 -4.42 1.15 4.02
CA CYS A 101 -4.69 2.05 2.89
C CYS A 101 -5.80 1.48 2.00
N GLY A 102 -5.85 0.16 1.82
CA GLY A 102 -6.85 -0.50 0.97
C GLY A 102 -6.49 -0.47 -0.52
N ASP A 103 -5.71 0.52 -0.95
CA ASP A 103 -5.22 0.66 -2.33
C ASP A 103 -3.70 0.82 -2.46
N ALA A 104 -2.94 0.10 -1.64
CA ALA A 104 -1.48 0.14 -1.67
C ALA A 104 -0.89 -0.50 -2.95
N HIS A 105 -0.57 0.30 -3.97
CA HIS A 105 0.10 -0.14 -5.20
C HIS A 105 1.18 0.87 -5.63
N ILE A 106 2.18 0.46 -6.42
CA ILE A 106 3.31 1.35 -6.82
C ILE A 106 2.83 2.68 -7.43
N GLY A 107 1.80 2.65 -8.28
CA GLY A 107 1.22 3.86 -8.87
C GLY A 107 0.43 4.78 -7.91
N ASN A 108 0.23 4.40 -6.65
CA ASN A 108 -0.37 5.22 -5.58
C ASN A 108 0.72 5.83 -4.68
N PHE A 109 1.99 5.72 -5.07
CA PHE A 109 3.08 6.48 -4.45
C PHE A 109 3.55 7.56 -5.42
N GLY A 110 3.85 8.73 -4.87
CA GLY A 110 4.20 9.91 -5.66
C GLY A 110 5.02 10.91 -4.88
N LEU A 111 5.50 11.95 -5.56
CA LEU A 111 6.17 13.09 -4.96
C LEU A 111 5.15 14.22 -4.73
N TYR A 112 5.18 14.81 -3.53
CA TYR A 112 4.25 15.84 -3.08
C TYR A 112 4.97 17.02 -2.47
N ALA A 113 4.50 18.23 -2.78
CA ALA A 113 4.90 19.42 -2.04
C ALA A 113 4.16 19.45 -0.70
N SER A 114 4.90 19.29 0.39
CA SER A 114 4.38 19.49 1.75
C SER A 114 4.09 20.98 2.03
N PRO A 115 3.18 21.30 2.96
CA PRO A 115 2.94 22.68 3.42
C PRO A 115 4.22 23.39 3.89
N GLU A 116 5.22 22.63 4.36
CA GLU A 116 6.54 23.13 4.76
C GLU A 116 7.48 23.39 3.58
N ARG A 117 6.99 23.37 2.33
CA ARG A 117 7.77 23.57 1.09
C ARG A 117 8.90 22.56 0.91
N ARG A 118 8.65 21.31 1.30
CA ARG A 118 9.55 20.18 1.03
C ARG A 118 8.88 19.18 0.11
N ILE A 119 9.64 18.56 -0.77
CA ILE A 119 9.15 17.43 -1.56
C ILE A 119 9.24 16.17 -0.70
N ILE A 120 8.11 15.49 -0.54
CA ILE A 120 7.99 14.22 0.17
C ILE A 120 7.51 13.14 -0.79
N PHE A 121 8.01 11.91 -0.63
CA PHE A 121 7.46 10.73 -1.29
C PHE A 121 6.51 10.01 -0.33
N ASP A 122 5.25 9.91 -0.70
CA ASP A 122 4.21 9.31 0.15
C ASP A 122 3.09 8.67 -0.71
N LEU A 123 2.11 8.06 -0.05
CA LEU A 123 0.86 7.62 -0.66
C LEU A 123 -0.03 8.81 -1.03
N ASN A 124 -0.76 8.67 -2.15
CA ASN A 124 -1.47 9.77 -2.78
C ASN A 124 -2.92 9.89 -2.29
N ASP A 125 -3.58 8.75 -2.06
CA ASP A 125 -4.98 8.68 -1.64
C ASP A 125 -5.22 7.63 -0.53
N PHE A 126 -6.30 7.85 0.22
CA PHE A 126 -6.76 6.98 1.29
C PHE A 126 -8.27 6.74 1.20
N ASP A 127 -8.85 6.88 0.00
CA ASP A 127 -10.30 6.74 -0.22
C ASP A 127 -10.81 5.32 0.06
N GLU A 128 -9.93 4.32 -0.06
CA GLU A 128 -10.21 2.91 0.24
C GLU A 128 -9.73 2.50 1.64
N ALA A 129 -9.33 3.47 2.48
CA ALA A 129 -8.79 3.17 3.80
C ALA A 129 -9.87 2.64 4.75
N ALA A 130 -9.58 1.51 5.38
CA ALA A 130 -10.52 0.82 6.26
C ALA A 130 -9.78 -0.02 7.31
N PRO A 131 -10.47 -0.45 8.39
CA PRO A 131 -9.98 -1.53 9.22
C PRO A 131 -9.82 -2.81 8.39
N GLY A 132 -8.63 -3.38 8.36
CA GLY A 132 -8.31 -4.56 7.55
C GLY A 132 -7.14 -5.37 8.11
N ARG A 133 -6.86 -6.52 7.48
CA ARG A 133 -5.70 -7.34 7.85
C ARG A 133 -4.42 -6.70 7.33
N GLY A 134 -3.41 -6.57 8.17
CA GLY A 134 -2.20 -5.81 7.82
C GLY A 134 -1.43 -6.34 6.61
N GLU A 135 -1.58 -7.62 6.28
CA GLU A 135 -0.99 -8.22 5.08
C GLU A 135 -1.68 -7.84 3.77
N TRP A 136 -2.89 -7.27 3.80
CA TRP A 136 -3.63 -6.95 2.56
C TRP A 136 -2.91 -5.90 1.72
N ASP A 137 -2.50 -4.79 2.33
CA ASP A 137 -1.71 -3.75 1.65
C ASP A 137 -0.38 -4.30 1.13
N LEU A 138 0.29 -5.16 1.91
CA LEU A 138 1.57 -5.73 1.50
C LEU A 138 1.42 -6.68 0.32
N ARG A 139 0.35 -7.49 0.29
CA ARG A 139 0.02 -8.35 -0.85
C ARG A 139 -0.30 -7.50 -2.07
N ARG A 140 -1.14 -6.48 -1.93
CA ARG A 140 -1.50 -5.56 -3.02
C ARG A 140 -0.27 -4.86 -3.60
N LEU A 141 0.60 -4.35 -2.73
CA LEU A 141 1.83 -3.67 -3.12
C LEU A 141 2.77 -4.62 -3.88
N ALA A 142 2.99 -5.83 -3.35
CA ALA A 142 3.87 -6.81 -3.98
C ALA A 142 3.32 -7.29 -5.36
N THR A 143 2.01 -7.53 -5.46
CA THR A 143 1.36 -7.87 -6.73
C THR A 143 1.46 -6.73 -7.73
N SER A 144 1.28 -5.48 -7.30
CA SER A 144 1.44 -4.32 -8.19
C SER A 144 2.87 -4.21 -8.74
N ALA A 145 3.87 -4.52 -7.91
CA ALA A 145 5.27 -4.46 -8.30
C ALA A 145 5.63 -5.57 -9.31
N PHE A 146 5.04 -6.75 -9.15
CA PHE A 146 5.13 -7.83 -10.14
C PHE A 146 4.55 -7.38 -11.48
N LEU A 147 3.29 -6.91 -11.49
CA LEU A 147 2.60 -6.53 -12.73
C LEU A 147 3.27 -5.34 -13.44
N ALA A 148 3.75 -4.35 -12.67
CA ALA A 148 4.50 -3.23 -13.22
C ALA A 148 5.82 -3.69 -13.85
N ALA A 149 6.52 -4.67 -13.25
CA ALA A 149 7.76 -5.20 -13.83
C ALA A 149 7.49 -5.93 -15.16
N GLU A 150 6.45 -6.78 -15.22
CA GLU A 150 6.06 -7.46 -16.46
C GLU A 150 5.64 -6.47 -17.55
N GLU A 151 4.87 -5.44 -17.21
CA GLU A 151 4.48 -4.38 -18.14
C GLU A 151 5.69 -3.63 -18.71
N ASN A 152 6.79 -3.54 -17.96
CA ASN A 152 8.05 -2.95 -18.40
C ASN A 152 9.01 -3.96 -19.08
N GLY A 153 8.52 -5.15 -19.45
CA GLY A 153 9.25 -6.13 -20.23
C GLY A 153 10.12 -7.10 -19.42
N ALA A 154 9.99 -7.13 -18.09
CA ALA A 154 10.65 -8.12 -17.26
C ALA A 154 10.04 -9.51 -17.49
N SER A 155 10.87 -10.55 -17.41
CA SER A 155 10.38 -11.94 -17.33
C SER A 155 9.63 -12.20 -16.03
N SER A 156 8.81 -13.25 -15.99
CA SER A 156 8.10 -13.68 -14.76
C SER A 156 9.04 -13.92 -13.58
N ASP A 157 10.26 -14.42 -13.82
CA ASP A 157 11.25 -14.65 -12.76
C ASP A 157 11.80 -13.33 -12.20
N GLU A 158 12.08 -12.37 -13.08
CA GLU A 158 12.50 -11.02 -12.70
C GLU A 158 11.39 -10.28 -11.96
N ALA A 159 10.15 -10.34 -12.45
CA ALA A 159 8.98 -9.77 -11.80
C ALA A 159 8.73 -10.39 -10.41
N THR A 160 8.92 -11.71 -10.28
CA THR A 160 8.87 -12.41 -8.98
C THR A 160 9.95 -11.89 -8.04
N SER A 161 11.17 -11.71 -8.54
CA SER A 161 12.28 -11.13 -7.78
C SER A 161 11.94 -9.71 -7.30
N VAL A 162 11.32 -8.88 -8.15
CA VAL A 162 10.85 -7.54 -7.78
C VAL A 162 9.82 -7.61 -6.64
N ALA A 163 8.77 -8.44 -6.75
CA ALA A 163 7.78 -8.59 -5.71
C ALA A 163 8.38 -9.05 -4.36
N VAL A 164 9.32 -10.00 -4.39
CA VAL A 164 10.05 -10.46 -3.20
C VAL A 164 10.90 -9.34 -2.59
N HIS A 165 11.59 -8.54 -3.42
CA HIS A 165 12.37 -7.40 -2.95
C HIS A 165 11.49 -6.33 -2.32
N THR A 166 10.33 -6.03 -2.91
CA THR A 166 9.32 -5.11 -2.35
C THR A 166 8.89 -5.55 -0.95
N ALA A 167 8.52 -6.83 -0.78
CA ALA A 167 8.14 -7.35 0.53
C ALA A 167 9.29 -7.31 1.56
N LYS A 168 10.52 -7.65 1.14
CA LYS A 168 11.71 -7.56 2.00
C LYS A 168 12.01 -6.12 2.41
N ALA A 169 11.88 -5.17 1.50
CA ALA A 169 12.09 -3.75 1.77
C ALA A 169 11.07 -3.23 2.79
N TYR A 170 9.79 -3.55 2.62
CA TYR A 170 8.74 -3.22 3.59
C TYR A 170 9.07 -3.74 4.99
N VAL A 171 9.42 -5.02 5.12
CA VAL A 171 9.77 -5.63 6.41
C VAL A 171 11.03 -5.00 7.01
N LYS A 172 12.03 -4.67 6.19
CA LYS A 172 13.25 -3.97 6.63
C LYS A 172 12.91 -2.61 7.21
N GLN A 173 12.09 -1.81 6.52
CA GLN A 173 11.70 -0.48 7.00
C GLN A 173 10.82 -0.54 8.25
N LEU A 174 9.83 -1.42 8.29
CA LEU A 174 9.00 -1.62 9.48
C LEU A 174 9.86 -1.98 10.71
N ARG A 175 10.84 -2.88 10.58
CA ARG A 175 11.77 -3.21 11.66
C ARG A 175 12.65 -2.02 12.06
N GLY A 176 13.02 -1.16 11.12
CA GLY A 176 13.71 0.10 11.39
C GLY A 176 12.85 1.02 12.24
N PHE A 177 11.61 1.30 11.80
CA PHE A 177 10.66 2.14 12.53
C PHE A 177 10.35 1.62 13.94
N LEU A 178 10.26 0.30 14.12
CA LEU A 178 10.03 -0.30 15.44
C LEU A 178 11.18 -0.08 16.44
N LYS A 179 12.39 0.26 15.99
CA LYS A 179 13.52 0.63 16.85
C LYS A 179 13.55 2.12 17.20
N MET A 180 12.77 2.94 16.50
CA MET A 180 12.70 4.38 16.73
C MET A 180 11.71 4.72 17.85
N PRO A 181 11.99 5.75 18.67
CA PRO A 181 10.99 6.34 19.55
C PRO A 181 9.74 6.75 18.77
N PRO A 182 8.52 6.66 19.37
CA PRO A 182 7.28 7.04 18.70
C PRO A 182 7.29 8.47 18.13
N THR A 183 7.90 9.41 18.85
CA THR A 183 8.05 10.81 18.43
C THR A 183 8.91 10.94 17.19
N THR A 184 10.06 10.27 17.14
CA THR A 184 10.92 10.24 15.95
C THR A 184 10.19 9.61 14.77
N ARG A 185 9.50 8.48 14.99
CA ARG A 185 8.74 7.78 13.93
C ARG A 185 7.67 8.67 13.31
N HIS A 186 6.97 9.46 14.11
CA HIS A 186 5.91 10.35 13.64
C HIS A 186 6.40 11.43 12.67
N HIS A 187 7.67 11.84 12.79
CA HIS A 187 8.28 12.85 11.93
C HIS A 187 9.11 12.27 10.79
N VAL A 188 9.10 10.94 10.59
CA VAL A 188 9.73 10.35 9.42
C VAL A 188 8.95 10.76 8.18
N ALA A 189 9.60 11.46 7.26
CA ALA A 189 9.13 11.70 5.92
C ALA A 189 10.24 11.25 4.95
N LEU A 190 9.86 10.61 3.84
CA LEU A 190 10.82 10.33 2.76
C LEU A 190 10.98 11.60 1.92
N ASP A 191 11.71 12.57 2.47
CA ASP A 191 12.09 13.79 1.75
C ASP A 191 13.38 13.58 0.93
N GLU A 192 13.80 14.61 0.21
CA GLU A 192 15.04 14.59 -0.59
C GLU A 192 16.27 14.11 0.20
N THR A 193 16.37 14.51 1.48
CA THR A 193 17.52 14.15 2.32
C THR A 193 17.52 12.65 2.60
N LEU A 194 16.36 12.08 2.93
CA LEU A 194 16.25 10.65 3.17
C LEU A 194 16.34 9.85 1.86
N ALA A 195 15.87 10.39 0.73
CA ALA A 195 15.96 9.77 -0.58
C ALA A 195 17.42 9.56 -1.00
N VAL A 196 18.30 10.55 -0.89
CA VAL A 196 19.74 10.41 -1.20
C VAL A 196 20.43 9.31 -0.37
N GLN A 197 19.93 9.04 0.84
CA GLN A 197 20.49 8.01 1.73
C GLN A 197 19.94 6.60 1.46
N THR A 198 18.77 6.49 0.82
CA THR A 198 18.03 5.23 0.71
C THR A 198 17.86 4.72 -0.72
N VAL A 199 17.85 5.62 -1.70
CA VAL A 199 17.75 5.30 -3.12
C VAL A 199 19.15 4.89 -3.63
N PRO A 200 19.29 3.74 -4.32
CA PRO A 200 20.56 3.34 -4.90
C PRO A 200 21.11 4.42 -5.83
N ALA A 201 22.44 4.63 -5.84
CA ALA A 201 23.09 5.63 -6.70
C ALA A 201 22.72 5.49 -8.18
N ALA A 202 22.51 4.25 -8.65
CA ALA A 202 22.08 3.96 -10.03
C ALA A 202 20.66 4.48 -10.35
N THR A 203 19.81 4.66 -9.35
CA THR A 203 18.42 5.11 -9.48
C THR A 203 18.28 6.63 -9.27
N MET A 204 19.28 7.29 -8.69
CA MET A 204 19.24 8.73 -8.43
C MET A 204 18.95 9.61 -9.66
N PRO A 205 19.49 9.34 -10.87
CA PRO A 205 19.16 10.15 -12.05
C PRO A 205 17.66 10.16 -12.37
N LEU A 206 16.95 9.05 -12.12
CA LEU A 206 15.50 8.96 -12.33
C LEU A 206 14.74 9.73 -11.26
N PHE A 207 15.20 9.65 -10.00
CA PHE A 207 14.63 10.41 -8.89
C PHE A 207 14.76 11.92 -9.12
N ASP A 208 15.96 12.39 -9.48
CA ASP A 208 16.23 13.81 -9.77
C ASP A 208 15.37 14.32 -10.94
N ALA A 209 15.19 13.50 -11.98
CA ALA A 209 14.31 13.83 -13.10
C ALA A 209 12.84 13.92 -12.67
N ALA A 210 12.38 13.09 -11.74
CA ALA A 210 11.03 13.14 -11.19
C ALA A 210 10.80 14.40 -10.33
N VAL A 211 11.77 14.75 -9.48
CA VAL A 211 11.75 15.97 -8.67
C VAL A 211 11.64 17.22 -9.56
N LYS A 212 12.48 17.34 -10.59
CA LYS A 212 12.46 18.49 -11.52
C LYS A 212 11.14 18.66 -12.27
N ARG A 213 10.43 17.56 -12.57
CA ARG A 213 9.10 17.63 -13.21
C ARG A 213 8.05 18.23 -12.27
N HIS A 214 8.15 17.98 -10.97
CA HIS A 214 7.23 18.53 -9.98
C HIS A 214 7.50 20.01 -9.67
N ASP A 215 8.76 20.46 -9.70
CA ASP A 215 9.11 21.88 -9.51
C ASP A 215 8.72 22.79 -10.69
N GLY A 216 8.44 22.21 -11.87
CA GLY A 216 8.22 22.96 -13.12
C GLY A 216 6.79 22.94 -13.69
N GLY A 217 5.84 22.27 -13.05
CA GLY A 217 4.47 22.09 -13.59
C GLY A 217 3.41 22.95 -12.89
N PRO A 218 2.45 23.55 -13.61
CA PRO A 218 1.30 24.20 -12.97
C PRO A 218 0.44 23.16 -12.23
N GLN A 219 -0.01 23.55 -11.04
CA GLN A 219 -0.92 22.79 -10.18
C GLN A 219 -2.21 22.46 -10.95
N GLN A 220 -2.53 21.18 -11.08
CA GLN A 220 -3.88 20.76 -11.49
C GLN A 220 -4.74 20.71 -10.23
N GLU A 221 -5.65 21.67 -10.12
CA GLU A 221 -6.79 21.68 -9.18
C GLU A 221 -7.83 20.61 -9.54
#